data_AF-A0A3D0NY91-F1
#
_entry.id   AF-A0A3D0NY91-F1
#
_cell.length_a   1.000
_cell.length_b   1.000
_cell.length_c   1.000
_cell.angle_alpha   90.00
_cell.angle_beta   90.00
_cell.angle_gamma   90.00
#
_symmetry.space_group_name_H-M   'P 1'
#
loop_
_entity.id
_entity.type
_entity.pdbx_description
1 polymer ?
#
loop_
_entity_poly.entity_id
_entity_poly.type
_entity_poly.pdbx_seq_one_letter_code
_entity_poly.pdbx_strand_id
1 'polypeptide(L)'
;MKAIKNIVLFALVSIMLFSVVACNASEKETVDYSGEYVETIGQRASITVTKKDDGYDVWVRWPNSAEEVYNWNFSGTFDDDGVMNYTGCEKTIITFDENGNDISNTEYTDGTGKLIYKDNVLTWQDDKDNAGNDAKFEKD
;
A
#
# COMPACT_ATOMS: atom_id res chain seq x y z
N MET A 1 43.45 -71.45 4.85
CA MET A 1 42.43 -70.38 4.82
C MET A 1 43.06 -69.15 5.46
N LYS A 2 43.34 -68.08 4.69
CA LYS A 2 42.56 -66.80 4.63
C LYS A 2 42.33 -66.21 6.04
N ALA A 3 42.72 -64.99 6.43
CA ALA A 3 43.16 -63.73 5.79
C ALA A 3 43.95 -62.92 6.88
N ILE A 4 45.06 -62.20 6.66
CA ILE A 4 45.40 -61.00 5.85
C ILE A 4 44.89 -59.66 6.46
N LYS A 5 45.88 -58.80 6.83
CA LYS A 5 45.95 -57.30 6.85
C LYS A 5 45.13 -56.54 7.92
N ASN A 6 45.44 -55.32 8.37
CA ASN A 6 46.48 -54.28 8.20
C ASN A 6 46.20 -53.21 9.29
N ILE A 7 47.20 -52.61 9.96
CA ILE A 7 47.73 -51.23 9.74
C ILE A 7 46.69 -50.19 9.33
N VAL A 8 46.58 -49.09 10.09
CA VAL A 8 46.49 -47.65 9.68
C VAL A 8 46.26 -46.85 10.99
N LEU A 9 47.27 -46.17 11.58
CA LEU A 9 47.75 -44.80 11.30
C LEU A 9 46.66 -43.72 11.48
N PHE A 10 46.53 -43.18 12.70
CA PHE A 10 45.69 -42.00 12.97
C PHE A 10 46.39 -40.73 12.48
N ALA A 11 45.89 -40.16 11.39
CA ALA A 11 46.31 -38.86 10.89
C ALA A 11 45.51 -37.74 11.57
N LEU A 12 46.23 -36.74 12.09
CA LEU A 12 45.72 -35.45 12.54
C LEU A 12 44.99 -34.75 11.37
N VAL A 13 43.73 -34.37 11.58
CA VAL A 13 43.06 -33.37 10.73
C VAL A 13 42.86 -32.11 11.56
N SER A 14 43.74 -31.15 11.31
CA SER A 14 43.64 -29.78 11.80
C SER A 14 42.50 -29.07 11.05
N ILE A 15 41.41 -28.76 11.76
CA ILE A 15 40.27 -28.03 11.22
C ILE A 15 40.60 -26.53 11.28
N MET A 16 40.87 -25.92 10.12
CA MET A 16 40.87 -24.46 10.02
C MET A 16 39.43 -23.94 10.05
N LEU A 17 39.11 -23.11 11.04
CA LEU A 17 37.91 -22.28 11.08
C LEU A 17 37.98 -21.24 9.95
N PHE A 18 37.20 -21.44 8.88
CA PHE A 18 36.79 -20.33 8.03
C PHE A 18 35.72 -19.53 8.78
N SER A 19 36.07 -18.34 9.25
CA SER A 19 35.06 -17.37 9.71
C SER A 19 34.37 -16.80 8.48
N VAL A 20 33.14 -17.25 8.21
CA VAL A 20 32.24 -16.60 7.27
C VAL A 20 31.81 -15.28 7.90
N VAL A 21 32.32 -14.16 7.38
CA VAL A 21 31.70 -12.86 7.63
C VAL A 21 30.43 -12.83 6.79
N ALA A 22 29.28 -13.08 7.41
CA ALA A 22 28.00 -12.80 6.81
C ALA A 22 27.88 -11.28 6.66
N CYS A 23 27.98 -10.78 5.43
CA CYS A 23 27.51 -9.45 5.09
C CYS A 23 25.98 -9.49 5.27
N ASN A 24 25.47 -8.94 6.38
CA ASN A 24 24.04 -8.76 6.57
C ASN A 24 23.58 -7.66 5.62
N ALA A 25 23.20 -8.03 4.40
CA ALA A 25 22.31 -7.22 3.59
C ALA A 25 20.97 -7.17 4.34
N SER A 26 20.62 -5.98 4.82
CA SER A 26 19.29 -5.71 5.37
C SER A 26 18.28 -5.90 4.24
N GLU A 27 17.50 -6.99 4.25
CA GLU A 27 16.34 -7.11 3.39
C GLU A 27 15.40 -5.94 3.73
N LYS A 28 15.16 -5.05 2.76
CA LYS A 28 14.18 -3.97 2.91
C LYS A 28 12.83 -4.65 3.02
N GLU A 29 12.19 -4.53 4.19
CA GLU A 29 10.84 -5.02 4.40
C GLU A 29 9.92 -4.39 3.34
N THR A 30 9.27 -5.24 2.54
CA THR A 30 8.31 -4.79 1.54
C THR A 30 7.03 -4.39 2.27
N VAL A 31 6.78 -3.09 2.42
CA VAL A 31 5.55 -2.57 3.01
C VAL A 31 4.38 -2.87 2.07
N ASP A 32 3.35 -3.53 2.59
CA ASP A 32 2.08 -3.68 1.90
C ASP A 32 1.12 -2.56 2.31
N TYR A 33 0.84 -1.67 1.36
CA TYR A 33 -0.05 -0.53 1.55
C TYR A 33 -1.53 -0.88 1.35
N SER A 34 -1.86 -2.12 0.99
CA SER A 34 -3.26 -2.52 0.79
C SER A 34 -4.06 -2.56 2.10
N GLY A 35 -5.34 -2.23 2.02
CA GLY A 35 -6.26 -2.22 3.16
C GLY A 35 -7.31 -1.12 3.08
N GLU A 36 -8.13 -1.08 4.11
CA GLU A 36 -9.10 -0.01 4.35
C GLU A 36 -8.53 0.96 5.38
N TYR A 37 -8.68 2.25 5.10
CA TYR A 37 -8.22 3.34 5.96
C TYR A 37 -9.38 4.27 6.25
N VAL A 38 -9.56 4.63 7.51
CA VAL A 38 -10.68 5.46 7.97
C VAL A 38 -10.13 6.82 8.43
N GLU A 39 -10.83 7.88 8.05
CA GLU A 39 -10.48 9.24 8.44
C GLU A 39 -10.53 9.40 9.97
N THR A 40 -9.45 9.88 10.56
CA THR A 40 -9.30 9.99 12.02
C THR A 40 -9.88 11.27 12.61
N ILE A 41 -10.04 12.32 11.80
CA ILE A 41 -10.48 13.65 12.26
C ILE A 41 -12.01 13.76 12.17
N GLY A 42 -12.57 13.70 10.96
CA GLY A 42 -14.00 13.79 10.71
C GLY A 42 -14.75 12.47 10.81
N GLN A 43 -14.06 11.33 10.68
CA GLN A 43 -14.65 9.98 10.64
C GLN A 43 -15.77 9.84 9.60
N ARG A 44 -15.65 10.55 8.49
CA ARG A 44 -16.62 10.49 7.38
C ARG A 44 -16.06 9.79 6.17
N ALA A 45 -14.80 10.04 5.86
CA ALA A 45 -14.16 9.53 4.67
C ALA A 45 -13.45 8.19 4.93
N SER A 46 -13.35 7.37 3.87
CA SER A 46 -12.56 6.15 3.86
C SER A 46 -11.76 6.05 2.57
N ILE A 47 -10.60 5.42 2.65
CA ILE A 47 -9.75 5.07 1.50
C ILE A 47 -9.57 3.56 1.48
N THR A 48 -9.92 2.92 0.38
CA THR A 48 -9.62 1.51 0.12
C THR A 48 -8.47 1.44 -0.87
N VAL A 49 -7.36 0.83 -0.46
CA VAL A 49 -6.17 0.59 -1.29
C VAL A 49 -6.13 -0.90 -1.64
N THR A 50 -6.24 -1.23 -2.92
CA THR A 50 -6.25 -2.60 -3.42
C THR A 50 -4.97 -2.89 -4.19
N LYS A 51 -4.18 -3.88 -3.74
CA LYS A 51 -2.99 -4.36 -4.45
C LYS A 51 -3.37 -4.93 -5.83
N LYS A 52 -2.62 -4.56 -6.86
CA LYS A 52 -2.63 -5.15 -8.21
C LYS A 52 -1.25 -5.68 -8.58
N ASP A 53 -1.15 -6.36 -9.72
CA ASP A 53 0.09 -6.92 -10.22
C ASP A 53 1.16 -5.83 -10.50
N ASP A 54 0.71 -4.65 -10.94
CA ASP A 54 1.55 -3.53 -11.39
C ASP A 54 1.44 -2.27 -10.51
N GLY A 55 0.75 -2.33 -9.38
CA GLY A 55 0.58 -1.20 -8.49
C GLY A 55 -0.58 -1.35 -7.52
N TYR A 56 -1.34 -0.26 -7.35
CA TYR A 56 -2.49 -0.18 -6.48
C TYR A 56 -3.63 0.56 -7.17
N ASP A 57 -4.84 0.05 -7.00
CA ASP A 57 -6.07 0.81 -7.22
C ASP A 57 -6.49 1.44 -5.90
N VAL A 58 -6.92 2.69 -5.96
CA VAL A 58 -7.37 3.46 -4.80
C VAL A 58 -8.77 3.97 -5.06
N TRP A 59 -9.62 3.74 -4.07
CA TRP A 59 -10.96 4.29 -4.01
C TRP A 59 -11.12 5.12 -2.74
N VAL A 60 -11.40 6.42 -2.91
CA VAL A 60 -11.76 7.31 -1.81
C VAL A 60 -13.26 7.48 -1.83
N ARG A 61 -13.90 7.28 -0.68
CA ARG A 61 -15.33 7.53 -0.48
C ARG A 61 -15.50 8.60 0.58
N TRP A 62 -16.23 9.65 0.24
CA TRP A 62 -16.54 10.76 1.15
C TRP A 62 -18.03 11.11 1.11
N PRO A 63 -18.81 10.73 2.14
CA PRO A 63 -20.21 11.15 2.26
C PRO A 63 -20.28 12.67 2.41
N ASN A 64 -21.00 13.35 1.51
CA ASN A 64 -21.22 14.79 1.59
C ASN A 64 -22.51 15.12 2.36
N SER A 65 -23.59 14.40 2.06
CA SER A 65 -24.90 14.52 2.74
C SER A 65 -25.53 13.13 2.97
N ALA A 66 -26.76 13.09 3.47
CA ALA A 66 -27.52 11.84 3.58
C ALA A 66 -27.86 11.23 2.20
N GLU A 67 -27.94 12.08 1.18
CA GLU A 67 -28.36 11.72 -0.18
C GLU A 67 -27.21 11.81 -1.18
N GLU A 68 -26.00 12.16 -0.74
CA GLU A 68 -24.89 12.42 -1.67
C GLU A 68 -23.55 11.91 -1.13
N VAL A 69 -22.82 11.19 -2.00
CA VAL A 69 -21.49 10.65 -1.74
C VAL A 69 -20.56 11.02 -2.89
N TYR A 70 -19.36 11.48 -2.55
CA TYR A 70 -18.31 11.74 -3.51
C TYR A 70 -17.33 10.57 -3.51
N ASN A 71 -16.98 10.11 -4.71
CA ASN A 71 -16.01 9.05 -4.92
C ASN A 71 -14.87 9.56 -5.78
N TRP A 72 -13.65 9.20 -5.41
CA TRP A 72 -12.48 9.38 -6.25
C TRP A 72 -11.87 8.02 -6.54
N ASN A 73 -11.55 7.75 -7.80
CA ASN A 73 -10.90 6.54 -8.25
C ASN A 73 -9.62 6.90 -8.99
N PHE A 74 -8.51 6.32 -8.57
CA PHE A 74 -7.22 6.49 -9.22
C PHE A 74 -6.32 5.29 -8.95
N SER A 75 -5.24 5.17 -9.72
CA SER A 75 -4.25 4.10 -9.55
C SER A 75 -2.84 4.67 -9.61
N GLY A 76 -1.89 3.89 -9.09
CA GLY A 76 -0.48 4.27 -9.08
C GLY A 76 0.40 3.29 -8.33
N THR A 77 1.67 3.66 -8.17
CA THR A 77 2.66 2.89 -7.42
C THR A 77 3.21 3.74 -6.28
N PHE A 78 3.38 3.13 -5.11
CA PHE A 78 4.13 3.74 -4.02
C PHE A 78 5.63 3.61 -4.30
N ASP A 79 6.35 4.71 -4.10
CA ASP A 79 7.80 4.72 -4.10
C ASP A 79 8.39 4.21 -2.78
N ASP A 80 9.71 4.25 -2.71
CA ASP A 80 10.49 3.80 -1.56
C ASP A 80 10.27 4.64 -0.29
N ASP A 81 9.73 5.85 -0.43
CA ASP A 81 9.43 6.80 0.64
C ASP A 81 7.95 6.76 1.07
N GLY A 82 7.16 5.85 0.50
CA GLY A 82 5.73 5.70 0.79
C GLY A 82 4.87 6.77 0.11
N VAL A 83 5.33 7.36 -0.98
CA VAL A 83 4.57 8.34 -1.77
C VAL A 83 4.06 7.69 -3.06
N MET A 84 2.76 7.81 -3.31
CA MET A 84 2.13 7.44 -4.57
C MET A 84 1.60 8.69 -5.25
N ASN A 85 2.22 9.10 -6.36
CA ASN A 85 1.69 10.14 -7.22
C ASN A 85 0.70 9.51 -8.20
N TYR A 86 -0.41 10.19 -8.47
CA TYR A 86 -1.43 9.73 -9.43
C TYR A 86 -1.80 10.82 -10.42
N THR A 87 -2.28 10.37 -11.59
CA THR A 87 -2.85 11.19 -12.65
C THR A 87 -4.06 10.48 -13.23
N GLY A 88 -5.03 11.23 -13.78
CA GLY A 88 -6.22 10.63 -14.36
C GLY A 88 -7.22 10.14 -13.30
N CYS A 89 -7.24 10.79 -12.14
CA CYS A 89 -8.25 10.52 -11.13
C CYS A 89 -9.64 10.88 -11.65
N GLU A 90 -10.57 9.94 -11.53
CA GLU A 90 -11.97 10.15 -11.78
C GLU A 90 -12.68 10.53 -10.49
N LYS A 91 -13.42 11.64 -10.51
CA LYS A 91 -14.37 11.98 -9.45
C LYS A 91 -15.79 11.75 -9.93
N THR A 92 -16.55 11.03 -9.11
CA THR A 92 -17.95 10.71 -9.36
C THR A 92 -18.79 11.16 -8.18
N ILE A 93 -19.86 11.89 -8.45
CA ILE A 93 -20.89 12.22 -7.45
C ILE A 93 -22.00 11.19 -7.60
N ILE A 94 -22.33 10.52 -6.49
CA ILE A 94 -23.47 9.62 -6.38
C ILE A 94 -24.55 10.31 -5.56
N THR A 95 -25.71 10.53 -6.16
CA THR A 95 -26.90 11.05 -5.48
C THR A 95 -27.95 9.94 -5.35
N PHE A 96 -28.62 9.85 -4.21
CA PHE A 96 -29.68 8.88 -3.96
C PHE A 96 -31.06 9.56 -4.08
N ASP A 97 -31.95 8.98 -4.87
CA ASP A 97 -33.33 9.47 -4.99
C ASP A 97 -34.23 8.99 -3.83
N GLU A 98 -35.47 9.48 -3.79
CA GLU A 98 -36.45 9.12 -2.75
C GLU A 98 -36.80 7.62 -2.71
N ASN A 99 -36.52 6.88 -3.80
CA ASN A 99 -36.72 5.43 -3.89
C ASN A 99 -35.45 4.64 -3.53
N GLY A 100 -34.34 5.33 -3.20
CA GLY A 100 -33.04 4.74 -2.91
C GLY A 100 -32.23 4.33 -4.14
N ASN A 101 -32.61 4.77 -5.35
CA ASN A 101 -31.81 4.54 -6.55
C ASN A 101 -30.64 5.51 -6.60
N ASP A 102 -29.51 5.06 -7.14
CA ASP A 102 -28.32 5.88 -7.35
C ASP A 102 -28.32 6.55 -8.73
N ILE A 103 -28.00 7.85 -8.73
CA ILE A 103 -27.71 8.64 -9.92
C ILE A 103 -26.23 9.00 -9.85
N SER A 104 -25.47 8.52 -10.84
CA SER A 104 -24.03 8.72 -10.92
C SER A 104 -23.69 9.79 -11.95
N ASN A 105 -22.90 10.79 -11.55
CA ASN A 105 -22.40 11.85 -12.41
C ASN A 105 -20.89 12.01 -12.26
N THR A 106 -20.14 11.73 -13.34
CA THR A 106 -18.70 11.97 -13.39
C THR A 106 -18.44 13.47 -13.51
N GLU A 107 -17.77 14.05 -12.51
CA GLU A 107 -17.43 15.47 -12.48
C GLU A 107 -16.16 15.77 -13.30
N TYR A 108 -15.15 14.90 -13.20
CA TYR A 108 -13.92 14.97 -13.98
C TYR A 108 -13.19 13.62 -14.03
N THR A 109 -12.23 13.47 -14.95
CA THR A 109 -11.42 12.24 -15.17
C THR A 109 -9.91 12.50 -15.30
N ASP A 110 -9.50 13.75 -15.09
CA ASP A 110 -8.14 14.26 -15.28
C ASP A 110 -7.54 14.79 -13.96
N GLY A 111 -8.04 14.34 -12.81
CA GLY A 111 -7.51 14.75 -11.51
C GLY A 111 -6.08 14.26 -11.29
N THR A 112 -5.31 15.00 -10.51
CA THR A 112 -3.94 14.67 -10.11
C THR A 112 -3.77 14.86 -8.62
N GLY A 113 -2.76 14.21 -8.05
CA GLY A 113 -2.48 14.35 -6.63
C GLY A 113 -1.53 13.28 -6.13
N LYS A 114 -1.55 13.06 -4.82
CA LYS A 114 -0.72 12.04 -4.18
C LYS A 114 -1.34 11.46 -2.91
N LEU A 115 -0.97 10.22 -2.63
CA LEU A 115 -1.07 9.61 -1.31
C LEU A 115 0.32 9.53 -0.67
N ILE A 116 0.38 9.75 0.65
CA ILE A 116 1.61 9.62 1.42
C ILE A 116 1.31 8.75 2.64
N TYR A 117 1.99 7.60 2.73
CA TYR A 117 1.95 6.71 3.88
C TYR A 117 3.20 6.90 4.72
N LYS A 118 3.03 7.37 5.96
CA LYS A 118 4.13 7.62 6.89
C LYS A 118 3.67 7.42 8.32
N ASP A 119 4.50 6.74 9.12
CA ASP A 119 4.24 6.51 10.55
C ASP A 119 2.86 5.88 10.81
N ASN A 120 2.44 4.93 9.95
CA ASN A 120 1.12 4.28 9.94
C ASN A 120 -0.09 5.19 9.68
N VAL A 121 0.15 6.40 9.17
CA VAL A 121 -0.88 7.34 8.76
C VAL A 121 -0.83 7.52 7.25
N LEU A 122 -1.97 7.36 6.60
CA LEU A 122 -2.16 7.71 5.20
C LEU A 122 -2.71 9.14 5.10
N THR A 123 -2.10 9.97 4.27
CA THR A 123 -2.61 11.31 3.94
C THR A 123 -2.86 11.40 2.44
N TRP A 124 -3.88 12.17 2.06
CA TRP A 124 -4.28 12.34 0.68
C TRP A 124 -4.26 13.82 0.31
N GLN A 125 -3.63 14.15 -0.81
CA GLN A 125 -3.68 15.49 -1.39
C GLN A 125 -4.24 15.38 -2.80
N ASP A 126 -5.39 15.99 -3.02
CA ASP A 126 -5.95 16.18 -4.36
C ASP A 126 -5.57 17.58 -4.87
N ASP A 127 -4.96 17.67 -6.04
CA ASP A 127 -4.50 18.95 -6.59
C ASP A 127 -5.60 19.71 -7.33
N LYS A 128 -6.73 19.08 -7.64
CA LYS A 128 -7.80 19.65 -8.47
C LYS A 128 -8.87 20.36 -7.63
N ASP A 129 -9.37 19.70 -6.59
CA ASP A 129 -10.41 20.24 -5.71
C ASP A 129 -9.96 20.37 -4.25
N ASN A 130 -8.74 19.95 -3.91
CA ASN A 130 -8.21 19.97 -2.55
C ASN A 130 -9.03 19.15 -1.55
N ALA A 131 -9.81 18.16 -2.00
CA ALA A 131 -10.71 17.39 -1.13
C ALA A 131 -9.98 16.71 0.03
N GLY A 132 -8.78 16.18 -0.21
CA GLY A 132 -7.99 15.48 0.80
C GLY A 132 -7.22 16.37 1.79
N ASN A 133 -7.16 17.69 1.60
CA ASN A 133 -6.29 18.54 2.42
C ASN A 133 -6.59 18.40 3.91
N ASP A 134 -5.52 18.27 4.71
CA ASP A 134 -5.54 18.04 6.16
C ASP A 134 -6.18 16.73 6.64
N ALA A 135 -6.73 15.90 5.75
CA ALA A 135 -7.29 14.60 6.10
C ALA A 135 -6.18 13.59 6.42
N LYS A 136 -6.40 12.83 7.49
CA LYS A 136 -5.51 11.77 7.97
C LYS A 136 -6.30 10.50 8.16
N PHE A 137 -5.79 9.40 7.63
CA PHE A 137 -6.45 8.11 7.66
C PHE A 137 -5.54 7.09 8.35
N GLU A 138 -6.13 6.28 9.22
CA GLU A 138 -5.46 5.14 9.86
C GLU A 138 -6.09 3.86 9.36
N LYS A 139 -5.30 2.79 9.31
CA LYS A 139 -5.75 1.48 8.85
C LYS A 139 -6.77 0.92 9.86
N ASP A 140 -7.92 0.46 9.37
CA ASP A 140 -8.95 -0.22 10.17
C ASP A 140 -8.56 -1.68 10.49
#